data_AF-A0A7V7AGL0-F1
#
_entry.id   AF-A0A7V7AGL0-F1
#
_cell.length_a   1.000
_cell.length_b   1.000
_cell.length_c   1.000
_cell.angle_alpha   90.00
_cell.angle_beta   90.00
_cell.angle_gamma   90.00
#
_symmetry.space_group_name_H-M   'P 1'
#
loop_
_entity.id
_entity.type
_entity.pdbx_description
1 polymer ?
#
loop_
_entity_poly.entity_id
_entity_poly.type
_entity_poly.pdbx_seq_one_letter_code
_entity_poly.pdbx_strand_id
1 'polypeptide(L)'
;MAFCGKCGTQLKNKVKFCPGCGANVRLRSSAPVLAIQLHGETPEQRMASLSSLPALNDVEQRKVMAILAYFSILVLIPLFLARESRFARYHTNQGLILAVGEVVFAIAYGIVNWILNAISWRLGGSLSPVLGLTALVFLVFSIIGIVNAVQGRERELPVIGKIMVLK
;
A
#
# COMPACT_ATOMS: atom_id res chain seq x y z
N MET A 1 -28.52 15.11 13.59
CA MET A 1 -28.29 16.56 13.79
C MET A 1 -27.01 16.71 14.61
N ALA A 2 -26.11 17.62 14.26
CA ALA A 2 -24.82 17.79 14.96
C ALA A 2 -24.92 18.89 16.03
N PHE A 3 -24.19 18.78 17.13
CA PHE A 3 -24.18 19.74 18.23
C PHE A 3 -22.75 20.20 18.52
N CYS A 4 -22.59 21.44 19.00
CA CYS A 4 -21.28 21.97 19.38
C CYS A 4 -20.79 21.33 20.69
N GLY A 5 -19.61 20.71 20.68
CA GLY A 5 -19.01 20.11 21.88
C GLY A 5 -18.57 21.09 22.97
N LYS A 6 -18.54 22.40 22.69
CA LYS A 6 -18.18 23.44 23.68
C LYS A 6 -19.39 24.08 24.36
N CYS A 7 -20.49 24.31 23.62
CA CYS A 7 -21.64 25.09 24.13
C CYS A 7 -23.01 24.46 23.88
N GLY A 8 -23.09 23.28 23.25
CA GLY A 8 -24.34 22.56 23.04
C GLY A 8 -25.28 23.10 21.94
N THR A 9 -24.91 24.17 21.24
CA THR A 9 -25.74 24.73 20.15
C THR A 9 -25.90 23.75 18.99
N GLN A 10 -27.13 23.64 18.45
CA GLN A 10 -27.41 22.83 17.25
C GLN A 10 -26.70 23.40 16.02
N LEU A 11 -25.99 22.55 15.30
CA LEU A 11 -25.26 22.89 14.09
C LEU A 11 -26.04 22.39 12.88
N LYS A 12 -26.43 23.32 12.00
CA LYS A 12 -26.91 23.00 10.66
C LYS A 12 -25.72 22.54 9.80
N ASN A 13 -25.97 21.66 8.83
CA ASN A 13 -24.93 20.94 8.08
C ASN A 13 -23.87 21.88 7.46
N LYS A 14 -22.58 21.53 7.63
CA LYS A 14 -21.37 22.17 7.05
C LYS A 14 -21.00 23.58 7.54
N VAL A 15 -21.14 23.89 8.83
CA VAL A 15 -20.59 25.12 9.42
C VAL A 15 -19.14 24.95 9.90
N LYS A 16 -18.24 25.87 9.53
CA LYS A 16 -16.83 25.88 9.98
C LYS A 16 -16.66 26.39 11.42
N PHE A 17 -17.61 27.21 11.87
CA PHE A 17 -17.62 27.81 13.20
C PHE A 17 -19.01 27.67 13.83
N CYS A 18 -19.06 27.44 15.14
CA CYS A 18 -20.31 27.34 15.87
C CYS A 18 -20.96 28.73 15.98
N PRO A 19 -22.23 28.91 15.56
CA PRO A 19 -22.91 30.20 15.64
C PRO A 19 -23.22 30.64 17.09
N GLY A 20 -23.20 29.74 18.07
CA GLY A 20 -23.50 30.05 19.46
C GLY A 20 -22.30 30.48 20.30
N CYS A 21 -21.08 29.99 20.02
CA CYS A 21 -19.91 30.29 20.86
C CYS A 21 -18.62 30.59 20.08
N GLY A 22 -18.66 30.59 18.74
CA GLY A 22 -17.50 30.89 17.89
C GLY A 22 -16.43 29.79 17.84
N ALA A 23 -16.63 28.64 18.50
CA ALA A 23 -15.68 27.53 18.45
C ALA A 23 -15.52 27.01 17.02
N ASN A 24 -14.28 26.71 16.61
CA ASN A 24 -14.06 26.04 15.34
C ASN A 24 -14.69 24.63 15.39
N VAL A 25 -15.60 24.36 14.46
CA VAL A 25 -16.20 23.04 14.32
C VAL A 25 -15.44 22.37 13.20
N ARG A 26 -14.30 21.75 13.55
CA ARG A 26 -13.79 20.70 12.69
C ARG A 26 -14.80 19.57 12.79
N LEU A 27 -15.59 19.37 11.73
CA LEU A 27 -16.26 18.11 11.47
C LEU A 27 -15.16 17.05 11.37
N ARG A 28 -14.66 16.60 12.53
CA ARG A 28 -14.07 15.28 12.64
C ARG A 28 -15.23 14.39 12.25
N SER A 29 -15.21 13.86 11.03
CA SER A 29 -15.87 12.62 10.69
C SER A 29 -15.35 11.63 11.70
N SER A 30 -16.04 11.61 12.83
CA SER A 30 -15.55 10.98 14.00
C SER A 30 -15.82 9.51 13.75
N ALA A 31 -14.75 8.73 13.76
CA ALA A 31 -14.80 7.28 13.87
C ALA A 31 -15.77 6.72 14.94
N PRO A 32 -16.25 7.44 16.00
CA PRO A 32 -17.24 6.90 16.92
C PRO A 32 -18.67 6.83 16.35
N VAL A 33 -19.01 7.46 15.20
CA VAL A 33 -20.37 7.33 14.66
C VAL A 33 -20.62 5.91 14.12
N LEU A 34 -19.61 5.30 13.50
CA LEU A 34 -19.72 3.93 12.97
C LEU A 34 -19.91 2.90 14.09
N ALA A 35 -19.22 3.09 15.22
CA ALA A 35 -19.32 2.18 16.38
C ALA A 35 -20.72 2.19 17.02
N ILE A 36 -21.44 3.32 16.95
CA ILE A 36 -22.80 3.44 17.50
C ILE A 36 -23.85 2.78 16.57
N GLN A 37 -23.62 2.73 15.26
CA GLN A 37 -24.56 2.15 14.29
C GLN A 37 -24.49 0.61 14.20
N LEU A 38 -23.35 0.01 14.55
CA LEU A 38 -23.16 -1.45 14.45
C LEU A 38 -23.91 -2.25 15.56
N HIS A 39 -24.36 -1.60 16.64
CA HIS A 39 -25.09 -2.23 17.76
C HIS A 39 -26.57 -2.44 17.40
N GLY A 40 -26.85 -3.30 16.42
CA GLY A 40 -28.22 -3.66 16.02
C GLY A 40 -28.36 -4.15 14.58
N GLU A 41 -27.34 -3.91 13.74
CA GLU A 41 -27.31 -4.36 12.35
C GLU A 41 -27.04 -5.87 12.23
N THR A 42 -27.74 -6.53 11.30
CA THR A 42 -27.44 -7.91 10.88
C THR A 42 -26.05 -7.98 10.23
N PRO A 43 -25.39 -9.16 10.17
CA PRO A 43 -24.06 -9.30 9.58
C PRO A 43 -23.95 -8.72 8.16
N GLU A 44 -25.02 -8.82 7.38
CA GLU A 44 -25.09 -8.31 6.00
C GLU A 44 -25.19 -6.78 5.96
N GLN A 45 -26.00 -6.17 6.83
CA GLN A 45 -26.11 -4.72 6.97
C GLN A 45 -24.80 -4.09 7.45
N ARG A 46 -24.11 -4.75 8.39
CA ARG A 46 -22.77 -4.32 8.84
C ARG A 46 -21.77 -4.33 7.69
N MET A 47 -21.77 -5.38 6.88
CA MET A 47 -20.82 -5.48 5.77
C MET A 47 -21.08 -4.43 4.69
N ALA A 48 -22.36 -4.13 4.42
CA ALA A 48 -22.77 -3.04 3.53
C ALA A 48 -22.41 -1.64 4.09
N SER A 49 -22.56 -1.42 5.41
CA SER A 49 -22.17 -0.16 6.04
C SER A 49 -20.65 0.01 6.07
N LEU A 50 -19.89 -1.06 6.33
CA LEU A 50 -18.42 -1.07 6.24
C LEU A 50 -17.91 -0.88 4.81
N SER A 51 -18.48 -1.54 3.80
CA SER A 51 -18.06 -1.35 2.40
C SER A 51 -18.34 0.05 1.88
N SER A 52 -19.33 0.75 2.44
CA SER A 52 -19.59 2.16 2.15
C SER A 52 -18.52 3.12 2.69
N LEU A 53 -17.64 2.66 3.58
CA LEU A 53 -16.52 3.47 4.08
C LEU A 53 -15.51 3.71 2.96
N PRO A 54 -15.13 4.98 2.68
CA PRO A 54 -14.23 5.31 1.59
C PRO A 54 -12.92 4.52 1.58
N ALA A 55 -12.36 4.23 2.76
CA ALA A 55 -11.10 3.50 2.89
C ALA A 55 -11.25 2.00 2.56
N LEU A 56 -12.33 1.35 2.99
CA LEU A 56 -12.55 -0.07 2.69
C LEU A 56 -12.92 -0.28 1.21
N ASN A 57 -13.71 0.65 0.67
CA ASN A 57 -14.03 0.67 -0.74
C ASN A 57 -12.78 0.84 -1.62
N ASP A 58 -11.84 1.72 -1.24
CA ASP A 58 -10.56 1.88 -1.94
C ASP A 58 -9.75 0.57 -1.96
N VAL A 59 -9.62 -0.10 -0.80
CA VAL A 59 -8.90 -1.37 -0.68
C VAL A 59 -9.51 -2.45 -1.57
N GLU A 60 -10.84 -2.59 -1.56
CA GLU A 60 -11.54 -3.62 -2.34
C GLU A 60 -11.40 -3.36 -3.85
N GLN A 61 -11.63 -2.13 -4.30
CA GLN A 61 -11.56 -1.77 -5.72
C GLN A 61 -10.15 -1.80 -6.30
N ARG A 62 -9.12 -1.57 -5.47
CA ARG A 62 -7.73 -1.40 -5.93
C ARG A 62 -6.81 -2.56 -5.57
N LYS A 63 -7.37 -3.66 -5.05
CA LYS A 63 -6.61 -4.87 -4.71
C LYS A 63 -5.81 -5.44 -5.87
N VAL A 64 -6.38 -5.48 -7.08
CA VAL A 64 -5.66 -5.96 -8.28
C VAL A 64 -4.43 -5.09 -8.57
N MET A 65 -4.56 -3.77 -8.46
CA MET A 65 -3.45 -2.83 -8.67
C MET A 65 -2.34 -3.03 -7.63
N ALA A 66 -2.72 -3.28 -6.36
CA ALA A 66 -1.77 -3.59 -5.30
C ALA A 66 -1.04 -4.92 -5.51
N ILE A 67 -1.70 -5.94 -6.07
CA ILE A 67 -1.06 -7.23 -6.39
C ILE A 67 -0.08 -7.07 -7.57
N LEU A 68 -0.51 -6.38 -8.64
CA LEU A 68 0.33 -6.12 -9.81
C LEU A 68 1.63 -5.38 -9.48
N ALA A 69 1.61 -4.55 -8.43
CA ALA A 69 2.80 -3.84 -7.97
C ALA A 69 3.99 -4.76 -7.65
N TYR A 70 3.75 -6.00 -7.23
CA TYR A 70 4.81 -6.93 -6.82
C TYR A 70 5.37 -7.78 -7.97
N PHE A 71 4.86 -7.60 -9.18
CA PHE A 71 5.37 -8.26 -10.38
C PHE A 71 6.33 -7.34 -11.13
N SER A 72 7.55 -7.15 -10.61
CA SER A 72 8.67 -6.43 -11.26
C SER A 72 8.23 -5.37 -12.28
N ILE A 73 8.33 -5.64 -13.60
CA ILE A 73 7.96 -4.70 -14.67
C ILE A 73 6.50 -4.20 -14.63
N LEU A 74 5.55 -5.01 -14.15
CA LEU A 74 4.14 -4.65 -14.04
C LEU A 74 3.87 -3.58 -12.98
N VAL A 75 4.84 -3.25 -12.10
CA VAL A 75 4.72 -2.13 -11.15
C VAL A 75 4.43 -0.79 -11.83
N LEU A 76 4.83 -0.65 -13.11
CA LEU A 76 4.56 0.54 -13.91
C LEU A 76 3.06 0.77 -14.12
N ILE A 77 2.24 -0.29 -14.13
CA ILE A 77 0.79 -0.19 -14.30
C ILE A 77 0.16 0.57 -13.13
N PRO A 78 0.21 0.10 -11.86
CA PRO A 78 -0.38 0.83 -10.75
C PRO A 78 0.33 2.16 -10.46
N LEU A 79 1.63 2.28 -10.78
CA LEU A 79 2.37 3.55 -10.70
C LEU A 79 1.73 4.67 -11.54
N PHE A 80 1.21 4.33 -12.71
CA PHE A 80 0.60 5.32 -13.59
C PHE A 80 -0.93 5.36 -13.51
N LEU A 81 -1.60 4.24 -13.26
CA LEU A 81 -3.06 4.14 -13.32
C LEU A 81 -3.77 4.20 -11.94
N ALA A 82 -3.06 3.97 -10.83
CA ALA A 82 -3.67 3.88 -9.49
C ALA A 82 -3.20 4.97 -8.52
N ARG A 83 -2.80 6.13 -9.04
CA ARG A 83 -2.21 7.25 -8.28
C ARG A 83 -3.13 7.90 -7.23
N GLU A 84 -4.44 7.71 -7.34
CA GLU A 84 -5.41 8.28 -6.41
C GLU A 84 -5.66 7.39 -5.17
N SER A 85 -5.26 6.12 -5.24
CA SER A 85 -5.51 5.15 -4.17
C SER A 85 -4.37 5.12 -3.18
N ARG A 86 -4.64 5.42 -1.91
CA ARG A 86 -3.64 5.34 -0.84
C ARG A 86 -3.12 3.90 -0.71
N PHE A 87 -4.04 2.94 -0.75
CA PHE A 87 -3.72 1.51 -0.65
C PHE A 87 -2.86 1.03 -1.82
N ALA A 88 -3.26 1.33 -3.07
CA ALA A 88 -2.48 0.89 -4.23
C ALA A 88 -1.10 1.56 -4.26
N ARG A 89 -1.00 2.85 -3.90
CA ARG A 89 0.27 3.59 -3.84
C ARG A 89 1.24 2.98 -2.83
N TYR A 90 0.74 2.55 -1.67
CA TYR A 90 1.55 1.88 -0.66
C TYR A 90 2.24 0.62 -1.23
N HIS A 91 1.45 -0.27 -1.83
CA HIS A 91 1.96 -1.51 -2.45
C HIS A 91 2.81 -1.23 -3.69
N THR A 92 2.45 -0.21 -4.49
CA THR A 92 3.27 0.27 -5.63
C THR A 92 4.63 0.74 -5.19
N ASN A 93 4.73 1.49 -4.09
CA ASN A 93 6.01 1.96 -3.58
C ASN A 93 6.92 0.78 -3.19
N GLN A 94 6.39 -0.19 -2.44
CA GLN A 94 7.15 -1.38 -2.05
C GLN A 94 7.56 -2.23 -3.25
N GLY A 95 6.63 -2.47 -4.18
CA GLY A 95 6.88 -3.19 -5.41
C GLY A 95 7.93 -2.51 -6.29
N LEU A 96 7.94 -1.17 -6.32
CA LEU A 96 8.90 -0.40 -7.10
C LEU A 96 10.30 -0.52 -6.53
N ILE A 97 10.43 -0.48 -5.20
CA ILE A 97 11.71 -0.68 -4.52
C ILE A 97 12.25 -2.08 -4.77
N LEU A 98 11.39 -3.10 -4.74
CA LEU A 98 11.75 -4.47 -5.12
C LEU A 98 12.25 -4.53 -6.58
N ALA A 99 11.47 -4.00 -7.52
CA ALA A 99 11.81 -4.02 -8.94
C ALA A 99 13.12 -3.29 -9.23
N VAL A 100 13.36 -2.13 -8.60
CA VAL A 100 14.63 -1.40 -8.71
C VAL A 100 15.78 -2.23 -8.13
N GLY A 101 15.58 -2.87 -6.98
CA GLY A 101 16.57 -3.78 -6.40
C GLY A 101 16.93 -4.94 -7.32
N GLU A 102 15.94 -5.56 -7.96
CA GLU A 102 16.14 -6.62 -8.94
C GLU A 102 16.98 -6.15 -10.13
N VAL A 103 16.65 -4.98 -10.71
CA VAL A 103 17.39 -4.41 -11.84
C VAL A 103 18.83 -4.07 -11.46
N VAL A 104 19.05 -3.44 -10.30
CA VAL A 104 20.39 -3.10 -9.80
C VAL A 104 21.22 -4.36 -9.61
N PHE A 105 20.65 -5.41 -9.00
CA PHE A 105 21.34 -6.68 -8.81
C PHE A 105 21.67 -7.36 -10.14
N ALA A 106 20.71 -7.40 -11.09
CA ALA A 106 20.92 -8.01 -12.40
C ALA A 106 22.05 -7.34 -13.19
N ILE A 107 22.11 -6.00 -13.17
CA ILE A 107 23.19 -5.23 -13.82
C ILE A 107 24.53 -5.54 -13.15
N ALA A 108 24.61 -5.45 -11.82
CA ALA A 108 25.85 -5.71 -11.08
C ALA A 108 26.37 -7.14 -11.31
N TYR A 109 25.47 -8.13 -11.25
CA TYR A 109 25.77 -9.53 -11.54
C TYR A 109 26.27 -9.71 -12.98
N GLY A 110 25.60 -9.08 -13.96
CA GLY A 110 25.99 -9.12 -15.36
C GLY A 110 27.40 -8.58 -15.61
N ILE A 111 27.75 -7.46 -14.97
CA ILE A 111 29.10 -6.86 -15.06
C ILE A 111 30.15 -7.81 -14.47
N VAL A 112 29.92 -8.32 -13.26
CA VAL A 112 30.86 -9.24 -12.59
C VAL A 112 31.06 -10.50 -13.43
N ASN A 113 29.97 -11.09 -13.93
CA ASN A 113 30.04 -12.29 -14.76
C ASN A 113 30.76 -12.02 -16.08
N TRP A 114 30.54 -10.86 -16.71
CA TRP A 114 31.24 -10.47 -17.94
C TRP A 114 32.75 -10.37 -17.72
N ILE A 115 33.19 -9.72 -16.64
CA ILE A 115 34.62 -9.62 -16.28
C ILE A 115 35.22 -11.00 -16.03
N LEU A 116 34.55 -11.86 -15.26
CA LEU A 116 35.09 -13.18 -14.93
C LEU A 116 35.17 -14.11 -16.14
N ASN A 117 34.19 -14.07 -17.04
CA ASN A 117 34.24 -14.84 -18.29
C ASN A 117 35.39 -14.38 -19.20
N ALA A 118 35.72 -13.09 -19.21
CA ALA A 118 36.86 -12.57 -19.96
C ALA A 118 38.21 -13.12 -19.45
N ILE A 119 38.31 -13.44 -18.15
CA ILE A 119 39.49 -14.07 -17.54
C ILE A 119 39.50 -15.57 -17.80
N SER A 120 38.38 -16.24 -17.52
CA SER A 120 38.20 -17.68 -17.78
C SER A 120 36.73 -18.03 -17.80
N TRP A 121 36.31 -18.73 -18.86
CA TRP A 121 34.93 -19.22 -18.97
C TRP A 121 34.51 -20.11 -17.77
N ARG A 122 35.46 -20.83 -17.15
CA ARG A 122 35.20 -21.67 -15.97
C ARG A 122 34.88 -20.85 -14.71
N LEU A 123 35.44 -19.65 -14.60
CA LEU A 123 35.19 -18.73 -13.47
C LEU A 123 33.86 -18.00 -13.62
N GLY A 124 33.40 -17.73 -14.85
CA GLY A 124 32.08 -17.17 -15.10
C GLY A 124 30.94 -18.12 -14.71
N GLY A 125 31.07 -19.41 -15.03
CA GLY A 125 30.04 -20.40 -14.72
C GLY A 125 29.81 -20.67 -13.23
N SER A 126 30.77 -20.36 -12.35
CA SER A 126 30.71 -20.69 -10.92
C SER A 126 29.74 -19.81 -10.13
N LEU A 127 29.36 -18.63 -10.63
CA LEU A 127 28.45 -17.70 -9.98
C LEU A 127 26.96 -17.97 -10.23
N SER A 128 26.63 -18.91 -11.13
CA SER A 128 25.24 -19.23 -11.49
C SER A 128 24.32 -19.54 -10.29
N PRO A 129 24.78 -20.25 -9.23
CA PRO A 129 23.92 -20.52 -8.06
C PRO A 129 23.54 -19.25 -7.28
N VAL A 130 24.39 -18.22 -7.29
CA VAL A 130 24.15 -16.96 -6.57
C VAL A 130 22.92 -16.25 -7.13
N LEU A 131 22.78 -16.23 -8.46
CA LEU A 131 21.61 -15.65 -9.11
C LEU A 131 20.31 -16.34 -8.68
N GLY A 132 20.31 -17.68 -8.61
CA GLY A 132 19.14 -18.46 -8.19
C GLY A 132 18.74 -18.17 -6.74
N LEU A 133 19.72 -18.11 -5.83
CA LEU A 133 19.47 -17.80 -4.43
C LEU A 133 18.96 -16.36 -4.24
N THR A 134 19.54 -15.39 -4.94
CA THR A 134 19.08 -14.00 -4.84
C THR A 134 17.70 -13.81 -5.46
N ALA A 135 17.42 -14.44 -6.61
CA ALA A 135 16.08 -14.43 -7.21
C ALA A 135 15.03 -15.02 -6.25
N LEU A 136 15.38 -16.07 -5.50
CA LEU A 136 14.51 -16.64 -4.47
C LEU A 136 14.20 -15.63 -3.35
N VAL A 137 15.18 -14.82 -2.93
CA VAL A 137 14.95 -13.76 -1.91
C VAL A 137 13.96 -12.71 -2.41
N PHE A 138 14.14 -12.20 -3.63
CA PHE A 138 13.21 -11.24 -4.24
C PHE A 138 11.80 -11.84 -4.39
N LEU A 139 11.72 -13.10 -4.83
CA LEU A 139 10.45 -13.83 -4.93
C LEU A 139 9.75 -13.95 -3.57
N VAL A 140 10.48 -14.28 -2.50
CA VAL A 140 9.92 -14.35 -1.14
C VAL A 140 9.34 -13.00 -0.71
N PHE A 141 10.05 -11.90 -0.95
CA PHE A 141 9.53 -10.57 -0.61
C PHE A 141 8.33 -10.19 -1.46
N SER A 142 8.32 -10.52 -2.75
CA SER A 142 7.16 -10.34 -3.62
C SER A 142 5.94 -11.11 -3.09
N ILE A 143 6.10 -12.39 -2.71
CA ILE A 143 5.03 -13.21 -2.14
C ILE A 143 4.49 -12.61 -0.83
N ILE A 144 5.36 -12.18 0.09
CA ILE A 144 4.93 -11.52 1.35
C ILE A 144 4.10 -10.26 1.03
N GLY A 145 4.55 -9.47 0.06
CA GLY A 145 3.84 -8.29 -0.42
C GLY A 145 2.46 -8.61 -0.99
N ILE A 146 2.38 -9.62 -1.85
CA ILE A 146 1.12 -10.10 -2.45
C ILE A 146 0.16 -10.59 -1.36
N VAL A 147 0.63 -11.38 -0.39
CA VAL A 147 -0.20 -11.86 0.72
C VAL A 147 -0.77 -10.69 1.51
N ASN A 148 0.04 -9.67 1.80
CA ASN A 148 -0.41 -8.45 2.46
C ASN A 148 -1.46 -7.70 1.63
N ALA A 149 -1.25 -7.56 0.31
CA ALA A 149 -2.19 -6.92 -0.61
C ALA A 149 -3.53 -7.67 -0.70
N VAL A 150 -3.50 -9.00 -0.81
CA VAL A 150 -4.70 -9.85 -0.83
C VAL A 150 -5.51 -9.68 0.46
N GLN A 151 -4.82 -9.51 1.58
CA GLN A 151 -5.44 -9.30 2.90
C GLN A 151 -5.84 -7.83 3.16
N GLY A 152 -5.57 -6.91 2.23
CA GLY A 152 -5.86 -5.49 2.42
C GLY A 152 -5.01 -4.81 3.50
N ARG A 153 -3.82 -5.32 3.79
CA ARG A 153 -2.94 -4.85 4.86
C ARG A 153 -1.75 -4.08 4.30
N GLU A 154 -1.60 -2.83 4.74
CA GLU A 154 -0.41 -2.00 4.47
C GLU A 154 0.73 -2.36 5.43
N ARG A 155 1.33 -3.55 5.26
CA ARG A 155 2.48 -4.00 6.08
C ARG A 155 3.80 -3.85 5.33
N GLU A 156 4.80 -3.38 6.06
CA GLU A 156 6.14 -3.16 5.55
C GLU A 156 6.82 -4.50 5.22
N LEU A 157 7.49 -4.56 4.06
CA LEU A 157 8.38 -5.67 3.75
C LEU A 157 9.63 -5.63 4.63
N PRO A 158 10.19 -6.78 5.01
CA PRO A 158 11.47 -6.84 5.71
C PRO A 158 12.56 -6.07 4.97
N VAL A 159 13.42 -5.38 5.72
CA VAL A 159 14.60 -4.62 5.22
C VAL A 159 14.26 -3.36 4.41
N ILE A 160 13.34 -3.43 3.45
CA ILE A 160 13.08 -2.38 2.45
C ILE A 160 11.81 -1.55 2.70
N GLY A 161 10.91 -2.01 3.57
CA GLY A 161 9.57 -1.43 3.74
C GLY A 161 9.53 0.01 4.27
N LYS A 162 10.65 0.51 4.82
CA LYS A 162 10.77 1.88 5.35
C LYS A 162 11.10 2.92 4.29
N ILE A 163 11.50 2.50 3.09
CA ILE A 163 11.88 3.42 2.02
C ILE A 163 10.60 3.93 1.36
N MET A 164 10.45 5.24 1.25
CA MET A 164 9.27 5.87 0.65
C MET A 164 9.67 6.79 -0.50
N VAL A 165 9.32 6.38 -1.72
CA VAL A 165 9.56 7.10 -2.97
C VAL A 165 8.28 7.81 -3.42
N LEU A 166 7.13 7.15 -3.26
CA LEU A 166 5.82 7.70 -3.59
C LEU A 166 5.18 8.32 -2.33
N LYS A 167 4.95 9.64 -2.34
CA LYS A 167 4.26 10.40 -1.28
C LYS A 167 2.78 10.55 -1.56
#